data_AF-A0A942HCL1-F1
#
_entry.id   AF-A0A942HCL1-F1
#
_cell.length_a   1.000
_cell.length_b   1.000
_cell.length_c   1.000
_cell.angle_alpha   90.00
_cell.angle_beta   90.00
_cell.angle_gamma   90.00
#
_symmetry.space_group_name_H-M   'P 1'
#
loop_
_entity.id
_entity.type
_entity.pdbx_description
1 polymer ?
#
loop_
_entity_poly.entity_id
_entity_poly.type
_entity_poly.pdbx_seq_one_letter_code
_entity_poly.pdbx_strand_id
1 'polypeptide(L)'
;MKKLNSKPEYDFRKGVRGKYYERAMAGTNLILIDPDLMEVFPDAKAVNSALRGLVDVAKRSVKRPVARVAASSAKVARASR
;
A
#
# COMPACT_ATOMS: atom_id res chain seq x y z
N MET A 1 27.13 -10.66 16.96
CA MET A 1 27.48 -9.83 15.78
C MET A 1 27.05 -10.57 14.51
N LYS A 2 25.95 -10.16 13.86
CA LYS A 2 25.49 -10.77 12.60
C LYS A 2 26.44 -10.36 11.47
N LYS A 3 27.03 -11.34 10.77
CA LYS A 3 27.91 -11.12 9.62
C LYS A 3 27.12 -10.47 8.48
N LEU A 4 27.58 -9.31 8.01
CA LEU A 4 27.11 -8.69 6.78
C LEU A 4 27.60 -9.55 5.61
N ASN A 5 26.70 -10.11 4.82
CA ASN A 5 27.04 -10.88 3.62
C ASN A 5 27.69 -9.95 2.59
N SER A 6 29.02 -9.98 2.50
CA SER A 6 29.78 -9.28 1.44
C SER A 6 29.48 -9.96 0.10
N LYS A 7 28.65 -9.33 -0.72
CA LYS A 7 28.41 -9.78 -2.10
C LYS A 7 29.70 -9.62 -2.93
N PRO A 8 29.97 -10.51 -3.90
CA PRO A 8 31.11 -10.36 -4.80
C PRO A 8 31.01 -9.03 -5.55
N GLU A 9 32.17 -8.40 -5.73
CA GLU A 9 32.29 -7.15 -6.48
C GLU A 9 31.88 -7.39 -7.95
N TYR A 10 31.10 -6.47 -8.50
CA TYR A 10 30.62 -6.58 -9.88
C TYR A 10 31.67 -6.00 -10.85
N ASP A 11 32.06 -6.79 -11.86
CA ASP A 11 32.94 -6.32 -12.95
C ASP A 11 32.12 -5.58 -14.02
N PHE A 12 32.26 -4.25 -14.04
CA PHE A 12 31.58 -3.37 -15.00
C PHE A 12 32.42 -3.03 -16.24
N ARG A 13 33.61 -3.62 -16.43
CA ARG A 13 34.50 -3.31 -17.58
C ARG A 13 33.85 -3.57 -18.95
N LYS A 14 32.87 -4.48 -19.00
CA LYS A 14 32.09 -4.80 -20.22
C LYS A 14 30.75 -4.06 -20.29
N GLY A 15 30.54 -3.06 -19.44
CA GLY A 15 29.31 -2.29 -19.38
C GLY A 15 29.11 -1.45 -20.65
N VAL A 16 27.94 -1.58 -21.27
CA VAL A 16 27.53 -0.75 -22.42
C VAL A 16 26.59 0.34 -21.92
N ARG A 17 26.95 1.61 -22.18
CA ARG A 17 26.16 2.77 -21.76
C ARG A 17 24.77 2.70 -22.41
N GLY A 18 23.72 2.84 -21.60
CA GLY A 18 22.33 2.85 -22.08
C GLY A 18 21.73 1.48 -22.46
N LYS A 19 22.41 0.35 -22.24
CA LYS A 19 21.93 -1.01 -22.62
C LYS A 19 20.49 -1.36 -22.16
N TYR A 20 20.05 -0.77 -21.06
CA TYR A 20 18.71 -0.97 -20.47
C TYR A 20 17.91 0.33 -20.34
N TYR A 21 18.37 1.42 -20.97
CA TYR A 21 17.77 2.75 -20.82
C TYR A 21 16.29 2.75 -21.21
N GLU A 22 15.96 2.20 -22.38
CA GLU A 22 14.58 2.12 -22.86
C GLU A 22 13.70 1.30 -21.92
N ARG A 23 14.22 0.19 -21.37
CA ARG A 23 13.48 -0.64 -20.41
C ARG A 23 13.27 0.04 -19.06
N ALA A 24 14.23 0.84 -18.61
CA ALA A 24 14.09 1.64 -17.40
C ALA A 24 13.10 2.80 -17.60
N MET A 25 13.09 3.41 -18.79
CA MET A 25 12.16 4.48 -19.16
C MET A 25 10.76 3.97 -19.51
N ALA A 26 10.62 2.70 -19.88
CA ALA A 26 9.33 2.05 -20.17
C ALA A 26 8.41 1.89 -18.94
N GLY A 27 8.80 2.45 -17.79
CA GLY A 27 7.87 2.75 -16.70
C GLY A 27 7.90 1.72 -15.58
N THR A 28 8.93 1.78 -14.75
CA THR A 28 8.75 1.41 -13.34
C THR A 28 8.55 2.67 -12.52
N ASN A 29 7.35 2.83 -11.95
CA ASN A 29 7.09 3.84 -10.92
C ASN A 29 7.83 3.41 -9.65
N LEU A 30 9.11 3.75 -9.56
CA LEU A 30 9.92 3.51 -8.39
C LEU A 30 9.51 4.51 -7.31
N ILE A 31 8.98 3.99 -6.21
CA ILE A 31 8.57 4.78 -5.05
C ILE A 31 9.46 4.32 -3.90
N LEU A 32 10.19 5.27 -3.32
CA LEU A 32 10.95 5.03 -2.11
C LEU A 32 9.96 4.93 -0.94
N ILE A 33 10.10 3.88 -0.14
CA ILE A 33 9.38 3.72 1.12
C ILE A 33 10.28 4.32 2.21
N ASP A 34 9.71 5.13 3.09
CA ASP A 34 10.46 5.69 4.21
C ASP A 34 11.01 4.58 5.13
N PRO A 35 12.21 4.75 5.73
CA PRO A 35 12.88 3.68 6.48
C PRO A 35 12.08 3.12 7.65
N ASP A 36 11.28 3.95 8.31
CA ASP A 36 10.39 3.58 9.41
C ASP A 36 9.26 2.64 8.96
N LEU A 37 8.76 2.84 7.73
CA LEU A 37 7.74 1.98 7.14
C LEU A 37 8.30 0.64 6.65
N MET A 38 9.62 0.50 6.47
CA MET A 38 10.23 -0.76 6.02
C MET A 38 10.13 -1.90 7.03
N GLU A 39 10.02 -1.60 8.33
CA GLU A 39 9.81 -2.62 9.36
C GLU A 39 8.42 -3.26 9.25
N VAL A 40 7.42 -2.48 8.82
CA VAL A 40 6.02 -2.91 8.70
C VAL A 40 5.71 -3.40 7.29
N PHE A 41 6.29 -2.77 6.27
CA PHE A 41 6.11 -3.06 4.86
C PHE A 41 7.46 -3.36 4.19
N PRO A 42 7.99 -4.58 4.37
CA PRO A 42 9.33 -4.93 3.88
C PRO A 42 9.42 -5.03 2.36
N ASP A 43 8.29 -5.15 1.65
CA ASP A 43 8.26 -5.28 0.20
C ASP A 43 7.05 -4.60 -0.47
N ALA A 44 7.13 -4.48 -1.80
CA ALA A 44 6.07 -3.90 -2.62
C ALA A 44 4.75 -4.68 -2.55
N LYS A 45 4.77 -5.99 -2.27
CA LYS A 45 3.57 -6.81 -2.17
C LYS A 45 2.78 -6.46 -0.91
N ALA A 46 3.47 -6.26 0.22
CA ALA A 46 2.89 -5.84 1.48
C ALA A 46 2.25 -4.46 1.36
N VAL A 47 2.97 -3.47 0.81
CA VAL A 47 2.43 -2.11 0.57
C VAL A 47 1.18 -2.16 -0.30
N ASN A 48 1.25 -2.83 -1.46
CA ASN A 48 0.13 -2.87 -2.40
C ASN A 48 -1.09 -3.58 -1.81
N SER A 49 -0.89 -4.60 -0.98
CA SER A 49 -1.99 -5.29 -0.30
C SER A 49 -2.68 -4.36 0.71
N ALA A 50 -1.90 -3.60 1.49
CA ALA A 50 -2.44 -2.64 2.44
C ALA A 50 -3.23 -1.52 1.75
N LEU A 51 -2.68 -0.94 0.68
CA LEU A 51 -3.35 0.12 -0.09
C LEU A 51 -4.66 -0.37 -0.72
N ARG A 52 -4.71 -1.60 -1.24
CA ARG A 52 -5.96 -2.21 -1.74
C ARG A 52 -6.99 -2.39 -0.63
N GLY A 53 -6.56 -2.84 0.54
CA GLY A 53 -7.43 -2.93 1.72
C GLY A 53 -8.02 -1.57 2.12
N LEU A 54 -7.21 -0.51 2.09
CA LEU A 54 -7.67 0.85 2.37
C LEU A 54 -8.71 1.32 1.35
N VAL A 55 -8.50 1.02 0.06
CA VAL A 55 -9.48 1.30 -1.01
C VAL A 55 -10.81 0.58 -0.75
N ASP A 56 -10.78 -0.66 -0.31
CA ASP A 56 -12.00 -1.43 -0.01
C ASP A 56 -12.76 -0.87 1.20
N VAL A 57 -12.04 -0.46 2.25
CA VAL A 57 -12.62 0.23 3.40
C VAL A 57 -13.26 1.55 2.97
N ALA A 58 -12.55 2.36 2.19
CA ALA A 58 -13.06 3.62 1.66
C ALA A 58 -14.34 3.40 0.85
N LYS A 59 -14.37 2.43 -0.07
CA LYS A 59 -15.56 2.07 -0.86
C LYS A 59 -16.75 1.67 0.00
N ARG A 60 -16.53 0.91 1.10
CA ARG A 60 -17.59 0.51 2.03
C ARG A 60 -18.13 1.69 2.84
N SER A 61 -17.26 2.62 3.22
CA SER A 61 -17.67 3.83 3.95
C SER A 61 -18.55 4.75 3.11
N VAL A 62 -18.20 4.95 1.82
CA VAL A 62 -18.96 5.77 0.88
C VAL A 62 -20.32 5.14 0.53
N LYS A 63 -20.40 3.80 0.48
CA LYS A 63 -21.66 3.09 0.18
C LYS A 63 -22.67 3.05 1.33
N ARG A 64 -22.32 3.51 2.54
CA ARG A 64 -23.25 3.47 3.68
C ARG A 64 -24.20 4.66 3.54
N PRO A 65 -25.48 4.47 3.17
CA PRO A 65 -26.44 5.56 3.24
C PRO A 65 -26.57 5.93 4.72
N VAL A 66 -26.67 7.21 5.00
CA VAL A 66 -26.77 7.82 6.34
C VAL A 66 -28.03 7.36 7.13
N ALA A 67 -28.75 6.35 6.63
CA ALA A 67 -30.02 5.84 7.14
C ALA A 67 -29.95 5.24 8.56
N ARG A 68 -28.76 4.95 9.12
CA ARG A 68 -28.65 4.41 10.50
C ARG A 68 -28.67 5.46 11.60
N VAL A 69 -28.53 6.76 11.28
CA VAL A 69 -28.63 7.82 12.31
C VAL A 69 -30.10 8.19 12.58
N ALA A 70 -31.02 7.92 11.64
CA ALA A 70 -32.44 8.26 11.79
C ALA A 70 -33.31 7.16 12.46
N ALA A 71 -32.79 5.94 12.64
CA ALA A 71 -33.60 4.80 13.10
C ALA A 71 -33.62 4.60 14.63
N SER A 72 -32.83 5.36 15.40
CA SER A 72 -32.79 5.22 16.87
C SER A 72 -33.88 6.03 17.60
N SER A 73 -34.58 6.95 16.93
CA SER A 73 -35.65 7.77 17.54
C SER A 73 -37.06 7.15 17.44
N ALA A 74 -37.27 6.12 16.63
CA ALA A 74 -38.61 5.54 16.40
C ALA A 74 -39.06 4.49 17.44
N LYS A 75 -38.19 4.03 18.35
CA LYS A 75 -38.53 2.96 19.30
C LYS A 75 -39.20 3.46 20.60
N VAL A 76 -39.15 4.76 20.89
CA VAL A 76 -39.73 5.33 22.13
C VAL A 76 -41.23 5.65 21.99
N ALA A 77 -41.76 5.80 20.77
CA ALA A 77 -43.15 6.24 20.55
C ALA A 77 -44.21 5.12 20.53
N ARG A 78 -43.84 3.84 20.65
CA ARG A 78 -44.78 2.69 20.53
C ARG A 78 -45.14 2.03 21.86
N ALA A 79 -44.68 2.56 23.00
CA ALA A 79 -44.96 2.02 24.33
C ALA A 79 -46.08 2.76 25.09
N SER A 80 -46.84 3.61 24.42
CA SER A 80 -47.92 4.40 25.05
C SER A 80 -49.11 4.49 24.11
N ARG A 81 -49.84 3.37 23.95
CA ARG A 81 -51.24 3.30 23.54
C ARG A 81 -51.80 1.92 23.86
#